data_AF-A0A820QL07-F1
#
_entry.id   AF-A0A820QL07-F1
#
_cell.length_a   1.000
_cell.length_b   1.000
_cell.length_c   1.000
_cell.angle_alpha   90.00
_cell.angle_beta   90.00
_cell.angle_gamma   90.00
#
_symmetry.space_group_name_H-M   'P 1'
#
loop_
_entity.id
_entity.type
_entity.pdbx_description
1 polymer ?
#
loop_
_entity_poly.entity_id
_entity_poly.type
_entity_poly.pdbx_seq_one_letter_code
_entity_poly.pdbx_strand_id
1 'polypeptide(L)'
;AREGDAIQSFLFLRNELPVRLASMMKEMAHLPPRLLQMPSFKTVNGWYGTSLTELHSFTGLQPTDDTVKKFTEVLQNIRRRHTTVVETLSQGYMEFSDFGNVQEYEETHC
;
A
#
# COMPACT_ATOMS: atom_id res chain seq x y z
N ALA A 1 21.38 7.14 -27.24
CA ALA A 1 20.88 7.30 -25.85
C ALA A 1 19.48 6.69 -25.76
N ARG A 2 19.16 5.94 -24.70
CA ARG A 2 17.81 5.39 -24.44
C ARG A 2 16.91 6.39 -23.70
N GLU A 3 17.00 7.69 -24.00
CA GLU A 3 16.19 8.74 -23.34
C GLU A 3 14.69 8.57 -23.61
N GLY A 4 14.33 7.97 -24.75
CA GLY A 4 12.93 7.65 -25.05
C GLY A 4 12.29 6.59 -24.15
N ASP A 5 13.08 5.77 -23.45
CA ASP A 5 12.56 4.64 -22.65
C ASP A 5 12.08 5.09 -21.26
N ALA A 6 12.85 5.95 -20.59
CA ALA A 6 12.55 6.40 -19.23
C ALA A 6 11.33 7.33 -19.17
N ILE A 7 11.21 8.25 -20.15
CA ILE A 7 10.06 9.15 -20.26
C ILE A 7 8.78 8.36 -20.52
N GLN A 8 8.81 7.39 -21.44
CA GLN A 8 7.64 6.54 -21.72
C GLN A 8 7.27 5.68 -20.50
N SER A 9 8.26 5.11 -19.81
CA SER A 9 8.05 4.38 -18.55
C SER A 9 7.41 5.27 -17.49
N PHE A 10 7.87 6.51 -17.32
CA PHE A 10 7.27 7.47 -16.40
C PHE A 10 5.80 7.76 -16.75
N LEU A 11 5.51 8.06 -18.02
CA LEU A 11 4.16 8.38 -18.49
C LEU A 11 3.18 7.23 -18.29
N PHE A 12 3.65 5.99 -18.45
CA PHE A 12 2.85 4.80 -18.18
C PHE A 12 2.65 4.58 -16.67
N LEU A 13 3.74 4.51 -15.91
CA LEU A 13 3.70 4.15 -14.50
C LEU A 13 2.98 5.18 -13.64
N ARG A 14 3.07 6.47 -13.96
CA ARG A 14 2.36 7.53 -13.22
C ARG A 14 0.83 7.39 -13.29
N ASN A 15 0.31 6.69 -14.31
CA ASN A 15 -1.11 6.44 -14.48
C ASN A 15 -1.50 5.05 -13.97
N GLU A 16 -0.70 4.02 -14.29
CA GLU A 16 -0.99 2.62 -13.95
C GLU A 16 -0.84 2.35 -12.44
N LEU A 17 0.22 2.85 -11.80
CA LEU A 17 0.50 2.52 -10.40
C LEU A 17 -0.56 3.04 -9.42
N PRO A 18 -1.07 4.29 -9.53
CA PRO A 18 -2.17 4.74 -8.69
C PRO A 18 -3.41 3.87 -8.80
N VAL A 19 -3.79 3.45 -10.02
CA VAL A 19 -4.95 2.59 -10.26
C VAL A 19 -4.77 1.23 -9.57
N ARG A 20 -3.58 0.64 -9.68
CA ARG A 20 -3.26 -0.63 -9.03
C ARG A 20 -3.29 -0.53 -7.50
N LEU A 21 -2.68 0.50 -6.92
CA LEU A 21 -2.71 0.70 -5.46
C LEU A 21 -4.13 0.94 -4.96
N ALA A 22 -4.91 1.77 -5.67
CA ALA A 22 -6.32 2.00 -5.32
C ALA A 22 -7.14 0.71 -5.40
N SER A 23 -6.86 -0.17 -6.35
CA SER A 23 -7.51 -1.48 -6.46
C SER A 23 -7.19 -2.37 -5.25
N MET A 24 -5.93 -2.44 -4.82
CA MET A 24 -5.53 -3.17 -3.61
C MET A 24 -6.20 -2.61 -2.35
N MET A 25 -6.24 -1.28 -2.20
CA MET A 25 -6.92 -0.62 -1.08
C MET A 25 -8.42 -0.93 -1.09
N LYS A 26 -9.04 -0.93 -2.27
CA LYS A 26 -10.45 -1.30 -2.44
C LYS A 26 -10.67 -2.75 -2.03
N GLU A 27 -9.87 -3.70 -2.51
CA GLU A 27 -9.96 -5.11 -2.10
C GLU A 27 -9.83 -5.27 -0.58
N MET A 28 -8.86 -4.60 0.04
CA MET A 28 -8.69 -4.59 1.48
C MET A 28 -9.94 -4.03 2.20
N ALA A 29 -10.56 -2.97 1.69
CA ALA A 29 -11.77 -2.40 2.27
C ALA A 29 -13.01 -3.33 2.23
N HIS A 30 -12.98 -4.40 1.43
CA HIS A 30 -14.05 -5.42 1.41
C HIS A 30 -13.83 -6.53 2.44
N LEU A 31 -12.71 -6.53 3.16
CA LEU A 31 -12.46 -7.49 4.23
C LEU A 31 -13.41 -7.26 5.42
N PRO A 32 -13.64 -8.30 6.26
CA PRO A 32 -14.50 -8.16 7.43
C PRO A 32 -14.07 -7.00 8.34
N PRO A 33 -15.01 -6.15 8.82
CA PRO A 33 -14.66 -4.98 9.61
C PRO A 33 -13.83 -5.28 10.86
N ARG A 34 -14.02 -6.45 11.49
CA ARG A 34 -13.23 -6.87 12.66
C ARG A 34 -11.76 -7.13 12.30
N LEU A 35 -11.49 -7.73 11.14
CA LEU A 35 -10.13 -7.94 10.64
C LEU A 35 -9.44 -6.61 10.32
N LEU A 36 -10.17 -5.66 9.75
CA LEU A 36 -9.67 -4.32 9.46
C LEU A 36 -9.38 -3.48 10.72
N GLN A 37 -9.87 -3.88 11.89
CA GLN A 37 -9.54 -3.22 13.14
C GLN A 37 -8.16 -3.62 13.69
N MET A 38 -7.59 -4.72 13.21
CA MET A 38 -6.29 -5.21 13.65
C MET A 38 -5.17 -4.19 13.36
N PRO A 39 -4.27 -3.91 14.32
CA PRO A 39 -3.20 -2.93 14.16
C PRO A 39 -2.35 -3.13 12.90
N SER A 40 -2.04 -4.37 12.56
CA SER A 40 -1.26 -4.70 11.37
C SER A 40 -1.98 -4.34 10.06
N PHE A 41 -3.29 -4.62 9.97
CA PHE A 41 -4.09 -4.23 8.80
C PHE A 41 -4.20 -2.71 8.64
N LYS A 42 -4.39 -1.97 9.75
CA LYS A 42 -4.38 -0.50 9.74
C LYS A 42 -3.05 0.07 9.26
N THR A 43 -1.94 -0.52 9.70
CA THR A 43 -0.59 -0.13 9.31
C THR A 43 -0.39 -0.28 7.81
N VAL A 44 -0.73 -1.45 7.26
CA VAL A 44 -0.62 -1.69 5.81
C VAL A 44 -1.53 -0.74 5.02
N ASN A 45 -2.77 -0.53 5.45
CA ASN A 45 -3.67 0.42 4.79
C ASN A 45 -3.09 1.85 4.77
N GLY A 46 -2.44 2.27 5.87
CA GLY A 46 -1.72 3.54 5.93
C GLY A 46 -0.55 3.64 4.96
N TRP A 47 0.20 2.55 4.74
CA TRP A 47 1.28 2.50 3.75
C TRP A 47 0.77 2.65 2.32
N TYR A 48 -0.33 1.98 1.98
CA TYR A 48 -0.96 2.13 0.66
C TYR A 48 -1.47 3.56 0.45
N GLY A 49 -2.14 4.16 1.45
CA GLY A 49 -2.63 5.54 1.36
C GLY A 49 -1.51 6.57 1.20
N THR A 50 -0.41 6.42 1.96
CA THR A 50 0.78 7.27 1.81
C THR A 50 1.37 7.16 0.40
N SER A 51 1.55 5.92 -0.09
CA SER A 51 2.14 5.66 -1.41
C SER A 51 1.27 6.19 -2.55
N LEU A 52 -0.05 6.06 -2.44
CA LEU A 52 -0.99 6.59 -3.42
C LEU A 52 -0.92 8.12 -3.47
N THR A 53 -0.84 8.78 -2.31
CA THR A 53 -0.70 10.24 -2.21
C THR A 53 0.62 10.71 -2.85
N GLU A 54 1.73 10.02 -2.58
CA GLU A 54 3.02 10.32 -3.19
C GLU A 54 2.97 10.18 -4.72
N LEU A 55 2.39 9.10 -5.25
CA LEU A 55 2.25 8.91 -6.70
C LEU A 55 1.31 9.93 -7.34
N HIS A 56 0.22 10.28 -6.65
CA HIS A 56 -0.75 11.22 -7.17
C HIS A 56 -0.14 12.60 -7.44
N SER A 57 0.88 13.00 -6.68
CA SER A 57 1.61 14.25 -6.88
C SER A 57 2.29 14.38 -8.25
N PHE A 58 2.50 13.27 -8.98
CA PHE A 58 3.09 13.26 -10.32
C PHE A 58 2.07 13.27 -11.46
N THR A 59 0.78 13.29 -11.15
CA THR A 59 -0.30 13.31 -12.15
C THR A 59 -0.25 14.61 -12.94
N GLY A 60 -0.23 14.51 -14.27
CA GLY A 60 -0.24 15.69 -15.15
C GLY A 60 1.07 16.48 -15.25
N LEU A 61 2.12 16.09 -14.52
CA LEU A 61 3.44 16.76 -14.64
C LEU A 61 4.07 16.54 -16.01
N GLN A 62 4.88 17.48 -16.47
CA GLN A 62 5.64 17.30 -17.71
C GLN A 62 6.80 16.31 -17.48
N PRO A 63 7.09 15.42 -18.44
CA PRO A 63 8.15 14.43 -18.30
C PRO A 63 9.53 15.07 -18.55
N THR A 64 10.01 15.82 -17.56
CA THR A 64 11.38 16.34 -17.54
C THR A 64 12.31 15.37 -16.82
N ASP A 65 13.61 15.42 -17.10
CA ASP A 65 14.61 14.55 -16.44
C ASP A 65 14.57 14.66 -14.91
N ASP A 66 14.39 15.87 -14.38
CA ASP A 66 14.23 16.11 -12.94
C ASP A 66 12.97 15.44 -12.38
N THR A 67 11.85 15.52 -13.10
CA THR A 67 10.59 14.87 -12.70
C THR A 67 10.73 13.35 -12.71
N VAL A 68 11.36 12.80 -13.76
CA VAL A 68 11.61 11.35 -13.88
C VAL A 68 12.54 10.85 -12.78
N LYS A 69 13.57 11.62 -12.44
CA LYS A 69 14.49 11.30 -11.34
C LYS A 69 13.77 11.28 -9.98
N LYS A 70 13.02 12.34 -9.66
CA LYS A 70 12.21 12.43 -8.44
C LYS A 70 11.17 11.32 -8.36
N PHE A 71 10.51 11.00 -9.47
CA PHE A 71 9.57 9.89 -9.54
C PHE A 71 10.25 8.56 -9.23
N THR A 72 11.44 8.33 -9.78
CA THR A 72 12.23 7.11 -9.51
C THR A 72 12.60 6.99 -8.02
N GLU A 73 13.00 8.08 -7.38
CA GLU A 73 13.28 8.12 -5.93
C GLU A 73 12.02 7.77 -5.10
N VAL A 74 10.86 8.33 -5.49
CA VAL A 74 9.57 8.00 -4.87
C VAL A 74 9.23 6.52 -5.05
N LEU A 75 9.42 5.94 -6.25
CA LEU A 75 9.20 4.52 -6.48
C LEU A 75 10.08 3.63 -5.61
N GLN A 76 11.34 4.02 -5.38
CA GLN A 76 12.22 3.29 -4.48
C GLN A 76 11.72 3.34 -3.03
N ASN A 77 11.21 4.49 -2.59
CA ASN A 77 10.62 4.65 -1.26
C ASN A 77 9.35 3.79 -1.11
N ILE A 78 8.47 3.82 -2.11
CA ILE A 78 7.26 2.98 -2.16
C ILE A 78 7.61 1.50 -2.11
N ARG A 79 8.62 1.06 -2.88
CA ARG A 79 9.10 -0.32 -2.85
C ARG A 79 9.61 -0.71 -1.47
N ARG A 80 10.46 0.13 -0.85
CA ARG A 80 10.99 -0.11 0.50
C ARG A 80 9.87 -0.22 1.52
N ARG A 81 8.89 0.68 1.49
CA ARG A 81 7.71 0.68 2.37
C ARG A 81 6.89 -0.60 2.26
N HIS A 82 6.73 -1.15 1.06
CA HIS A 82 5.89 -2.36 0.85
C HIS A 82 6.65 -3.69 1.02
N THR A 83 7.95 -3.67 1.36
CA THR A 83 8.78 -4.89 1.50
C THR A 83 8.17 -5.91 2.47
N THR A 84 7.60 -5.42 3.58
CA THR A 84 7.13 -6.24 4.71
C THR A 84 5.61 -6.42 4.72
N VAL A 85 4.90 -6.05 3.65
CA VAL A 85 3.43 -6.11 3.61
C VAL A 85 2.90 -7.50 3.89
N VAL A 86 3.51 -8.53 3.29
CA VAL A 86 3.06 -9.92 3.47
C VAL A 86 3.24 -10.36 4.92
N GLU A 87 4.41 -10.06 5.52
CA GLU A 87 4.71 -10.37 6.91
C GLU A 87 3.76 -9.66 7.87
N THR A 88 3.51 -8.36 7.64
CA THR A 88 2.60 -7.55 8.46
C THR A 88 1.16 -8.02 8.32
N LEU A 89 0.68 -8.33 7.10
CA LEU A 89 -0.66 -8.91 6.93
C LEU A 89 -0.79 -10.26 7.63
N SER A 90 0.25 -11.11 7.57
CA SER A 90 0.29 -12.39 8.29
C SER A 90 0.17 -12.17 9.80
N GLN A 91 0.90 -11.18 10.34
CA GLN A 91 0.76 -10.75 11.73
C GLN A 91 -0.66 -10.29 12.07
N GLY A 92 -1.33 -9.57 11.16
CA GLY A 92 -2.72 -9.15 11.33
C GLY A 92 -3.72 -10.31 11.41
N TYR A 93 -3.46 -11.42 10.73
CA TYR A 93 -4.28 -12.63 10.89
C TYR A 93 -4.04 -13.32 12.24
N MET A 94 -2.80 -13.32 12.75
CA MET A 94 -2.50 -13.82 14.10
C MET A 94 -3.18 -12.95 15.17
N GLU A 95 -3.09 -11.62 15.03
CA GLU A 95 -3.82 -10.65 15.90
C GLU A 95 -5.32 -10.95 15.93
N PHE A 96 -5.92 -11.23 14.77
CA PHE A 96 -7.34 -11.56 14.67
C PHE A 96 -7.70 -12.90 15.33
N SER A 97 -6.85 -13.92 15.14
CA SER A 97 -7.04 -15.24 15.77
C SER A 97 -6.96 -15.14 17.29
N ASP A 98 -5.96 -14.41 17.80
CA ASP A 98 -5.76 -14.22 19.25
C ASP A 98 -6.94 -13.44 19.86
N PHE A 99 -7.45 -12.43 19.15
CA PHE A 99 -8.66 -11.71 19.56
C PHE A 99 -9.88 -12.63 19.72
N GLY A 100 -10.08 -13.55 18.77
CA GLY A 100 -11.15 -14.55 18.86
C GLY A 100 -11.03 -15.45 20.09
N ASN A 101 -9.81 -15.92 20.38
CA ASN A 101 -9.53 -16.76 21.54
C ASN A 101 -9.75 -16.03 22.87
N VAL A 102 -9.39 -14.74 22.95
CA VAL A 102 -9.60 -13.92 24.15
C VAL A 102 -11.10 -13.70 24.40
N GLN A 103 -11.88 -13.42 23.36
CA GLN A 103 -13.32 -13.22 23.51
C GLN A 103 -14.04 -14.50 23.96
N GLU A 104 -13.66 -15.67 23.43
CA GLU A 104 -14.20 -16.96 23.87
C GLU A 104 -13.85 -17.29 25.34
N TYR A 105 -12.67 -16.87 25.80
CA TYR A 105 -12.26 -17.03 27.20
C TYR A 105 -13.07 -16.14 28.16
N GLU A 106 -13.33 -14.88 27.79
CA GLU A 106 -14.13 -13.95 28.58
C GLU A 106 -15.61 -14.37 28.67
N GLU A 107 -16.17 -14.97 27.61
CA GLU A 107 -17.57 -15.43 27.58
C GLU A 107 -17.79 -16.75 28.35
N THR A 108 -16.76 -17.59 28.49
CA THR A 108 -16.85 -18.89 29.19
C THR A 108 -16.52 -18.84 30.68
N HIS A 109 -15.91 -17.75 31.15
CA HIS A 109 -15.52 -17.56 32.55
C HIS A 109 -16.34 -16.48 33.28
N CYS A 110 -17.52 -16.14 32.76
CA CYS A 110 -18.57 -15.39 33.45
C CYS A 110 -19.66 -16.31 34.00
#